data_AF-P00643-F1
#
_entry.id   AF-P00643-F1
#
_cell.length_a   1.000
_cell.length_b   1.000
_cell.length_c   1.000
_cell.angle_alpha   90.00
_cell.angle_beta   90.00
_cell.angle_gamma   90.00
#
_symmetry.space_group_name_H-M   'P 1'
#
loop_
_entity.id
_entity.type
_entity.pdbx_description
1 polymer ?
#
loop_
_entity_poly.entity_id
_entity_poly.type
_entity_poly.pdbx_seq_one_letter_code
_entity_poly.pdbx_strand_id
1 'polypeptide(L)'
;MSKISNALGRKDGNSGYTRVVGNAELGQLLSRVQATVISNGNELERLITQRCNLIENIDVFIEDTTRGNNVQNGVYLCLKKTFKKSKKYAESVKGIEPDMLIFIVESYRVCKVIELKDGDAFDTKKSQGEKEHLEKFATLFGAKIPFVTDYYICSFNQNDKKLIMAGFKGVFSLEHILTGKELCQILGISYQEILDIRRRDTEENFAYLIAEMMKIPEVREEVKKHF
;
A
#
# COMPACT_ATOMS: atom_id res chain seq x y z
N MET A 1 10.52 3.00 -5.87
CA MET A 1 9.58 2.62 -6.93
C MET A 1 10.02 1.30 -7.49
N SER A 2 9.07 0.44 -7.86
CA SER A 2 9.40 -0.71 -8.69
C SER A 2 10.02 -0.26 -10.01
N LYS A 3 10.87 -1.08 -10.62
CA LYS A 3 11.58 -0.75 -11.86
C LYS A 3 10.84 -1.27 -13.09
N ILE A 4 10.65 -0.43 -14.11
CA ILE A 4 10.07 -0.83 -15.41
C ILE A 4 10.95 -1.88 -16.09
N SER A 5 12.28 -1.76 -15.95
CA SER A 5 13.25 -2.73 -16.45
C SER A 5 13.01 -4.16 -15.95
N ASN A 6 12.48 -4.32 -14.73
CA ASN A 6 12.20 -5.63 -14.12
C ASN A 6 10.78 -6.15 -14.42
N ALA A 7 9.90 -5.33 -15.00
CA ALA A 7 8.54 -5.73 -15.30
C ALA A 7 8.45 -6.51 -16.61
N LEU A 8 7.76 -7.64 -16.59
CA LEU A 8 7.53 -8.47 -17.78
C LEU A 8 6.50 -7.87 -18.75
N GLY A 9 5.50 -7.14 -18.22
CA GLY A 9 4.36 -6.68 -19.01
C GLY A 9 3.53 -7.84 -19.58
N ARG A 10 2.72 -7.55 -20.60
CA ARG A 10 1.97 -8.56 -21.37
C ARG A 10 2.82 -9.05 -22.54
N LYS A 11 2.80 -10.38 -22.77
CA LYS A 11 3.59 -11.04 -23.84
C LYS A 11 2.78 -11.44 -25.07
N ASP A 12 1.46 -11.33 -25.01
CA ASP A 12 0.55 -11.91 -25.99
C ASP A 12 0.40 -11.09 -27.29
N GLY A 13 1.04 -9.91 -27.39
CA GLY A 13 0.92 -9.00 -28.54
C GLY A 13 -0.46 -8.36 -28.70
N ASN A 14 -1.53 -9.02 -28.24
CA ASN A 14 -2.92 -8.61 -28.31
C ASN A 14 -3.40 -7.95 -27.01
N SER A 15 -2.64 -6.96 -26.54
CA SER A 15 -3.02 -6.19 -25.36
C SER A 15 -3.94 -5.01 -25.72
N GLY A 16 -4.71 -4.51 -24.75
CA GLY A 16 -5.43 -3.24 -24.91
C GLY A 16 -4.50 -2.09 -25.29
N TYR A 17 -3.26 -2.08 -24.77
CA TYR A 17 -2.24 -1.09 -25.11
C TYR A 17 -1.88 -1.12 -26.59
N THR A 18 -1.63 -2.32 -27.15
CA THR A 18 -1.34 -2.49 -28.58
C THR A 18 -2.46 -1.93 -29.45
N ARG A 19 -3.73 -2.20 -29.10
CA ARG A 19 -4.88 -1.70 -29.87
C ARG A 19 -5.05 -0.19 -29.82
N VAL A 20 -4.62 0.45 -28.73
CA VAL A 20 -4.68 1.92 -28.58
C VAL A 20 -3.63 2.61 -29.43
N VAL A 21 -2.39 2.12 -29.45
CA VAL A 21 -1.27 2.80 -30.13
C VAL A 21 -0.95 2.24 -31.52
N GLY A 22 -1.55 1.11 -31.91
CA GLY A 22 -1.31 0.47 -33.21
C GLY A 22 0.09 -0.11 -33.39
N ASN A 23 0.89 -0.21 -32.33
CA ASN A 23 2.26 -0.71 -32.36
C ASN A 23 2.50 -1.72 -31.23
N ALA A 24 2.99 -2.91 -31.58
CA ALA A 24 3.15 -4.02 -30.64
C ALA A 24 4.26 -3.78 -29.61
N GLU A 25 5.40 -3.24 -30.03
CA GLU A 25 6.55 -2.97 -29.15
C GLU A 25 6.22 -1.86 -28.14
N LEU A 26 5.61 -0.77 -28.60
CA LEU A 26 5.17 0.32 -27.74
C LEU A 26 4.05 -0.14 -26.80
N GLY A 27 3.10 -0.93 -27.30
CA GLY A 27 2.06 -1.55 -26.49
C GLY A 27 2.63 -2.45 -25.38
N GLN A 28 3.67 -3.23 -25.70
CA GLN A 28 4.38 -4.04 -24.71
C GLN A 28 5.08 -3.16 -23.66
N LEU A 29 5.79 -2.09 -24.08
CA LEU A 29 6.45 -1.17 -23.17
C LEU A 29 5.45 -0.49 -22.20
N LEU A 30 4.32 -0.01 -22.71
CA LEU A 30 3.24 0.56 -21.88
C LEU A 30 2.66 -0.47 -20.90
N SER A 31 2.52 -1.73 -21.32
CA SER A 31 2.06 -2.80 -20.43
C SER A 31 3.04 -3.07 -19.28
N ARG A 32 4.35 -2.87 -19.50
CA ARG A 32 5.38 -2.97 -18.45
C ARG A 32 5.24 -1.82 -17.47
N VAL A 33 5.00 -0.60 -17.95
CA VAL A 33 4.69 0.56 -17.09
C VAL A 33 3.51 0.26 -16.18
N GLN A 34 2.40 -0.25 -16.72
CA GLN A 34 1.25 -0.60 -15.87
C GLN A 34 1.58 -1.69 -14.84
N ALA A 35 2.32 -2.73 -15.24
CA ALA A 35 2.75 -3.78 -14.31
C ALA A 35 3.62 -3.20 -13.17
N THR A 36 4.47 -2.22 -13.48
CA THR A 36 5.26 -1.47 -12.50
C THR A 36 4.38 -0.62 -11.59
N VAL A 37 3.34 0.04 -12.11
CA VAL A 37 2.37 0.80 -11.29
C VAL A 37 1.72 -0.12 -10.25
N ILE A 38 1.29 -1.31 -10.65
CA ILE A 38 0.70 -2.30 -9.73
C ILE A 38 1.72 -2.72 -8.67
N SER A 39 2.96 -3.00 -9.07
CA SER A 39 3.98 -3.47 -8.12
C SER A 39 4.48 -2.39 -7.15
N ASN A 40 4.26 -1.09 -7.44
CA ASN A 40 4.57 -0.01 -6.52
C ASN A 40 3.84 -0.12 -5.18
N GLY A 41 2.61 -0.66 -5.16
CA GLY A 41 1.90 -0.92 -3.89
C GLY A 41 2.67 -1.90 -2.99
N ASN A 42 3.04 -3.06 -3.54
CA ASN A 42 3.84 -4.07 -2.82
C ASN A 42 5.21 -3.54 -2.40
N GLU A 43 5.83 -2.71 -3.24
CA GLU A 43 7.12 -2.10 -2.95
C GLU A 43 7.02 -1.08 -1.80
N LEU A 44 5.95 -0.29 -1.77
CA LEU A 44 5.66 0.63 -0.67
C LEU A 44 5.48 -0.11 0.65
N GLU A 45 4.65 -1.17 0.67
CA GLU A 45 4.50 -2.03 1.84
C GLU A 45 5.85 -2.55 2.31
N ARG A 46 6.69 -3.06 1.40
CA ARG A 46 8.04 -3.53 1.73
C ARG A 46 8.90 -2.41 2.35
N LEU A 47 8.88 -1.20 1.79
CA LEU A 47 9.65 -0.07 2.32
C LEU A 47 9.21 0.32 3.73
N ILE A 48 7.90 0.33 4.00
CA ILE A 48 7.36 0.61 5.33
C ILE A 48 7.77 -0.49 6.31
N THR A 49 7.52 -1.75 5.95
CA THR A 49 7.70 -2.90 6.84
C THR A 49 9.15 -3.15 7.23
N GLN A 50 10.10 -2.86 6.34
CA GLN A 50 11.54 -2.95 6.63
C GLN A 50 12.03 -1.96 7.71
N ARG A 51 11.22 -0.97 8.07
CA ARG A 51 11.57 0.09 9.04
C ARG A 51 10.81 -0.03 10.36
N CYS A 52 9.92 -1.01 10.49
CA CYS A 52 9.02 -1.15 11.64
C CYS A 52 9.48 -2.27 12.58
N ASN A 53 9.08 -2.16 13.86
CA ASN A 53 9.21 -3.26 14.81
C ASN A 53 8.16 -4.33 14.51
N LEU A 54 8.56 -5.41 13.83
CA LEU A 54 7.62 -6.43 13.38
C LEU A 54 7.20 -7.37 14.50
N ILE A 55 5.90 -7.66 14.57
CA ILE A 55 5.36 -8.75 15.39
C ILE A 55 5.60 -10.06 14.64
N GLU A 56 6.26 -11.01 15.29
CA GLU A 56 6.52 -12.35 14.73
C GLU A 56 5.40 -13.34 15.02
N ASN A 57 4.76 -13.21 16.19
CA ASN A 57 3.64 -14.03 16.62
C ASN A 57 2.62 -13.17 17.36
N ILE A 58 1.45 -12.96 16.73
CA ILE A 58 0.42 -12.08 17.27
C ILE A 58 -0.26 -12.66 18.52
N ASP A 59 -0.37 -14.00 18.63
CA ASP A 59 -1.00 -14.66 19.77
C ASP A 59 -0.16 -14.46 21.04
N VAL A 60 1.16 -14.60 20.90
CA VAL A 60 2.14 -14.39 21.98
C VAL A 60 2.24 -12.91 22.33
N PHE A 61 2.35 -12.03 21.33
CA PHE A 61 2.45 -10.59 21.55
C PHE A 61 1.27 -10.03 22.37
N ILE A 62 0.04 -10.40 22.01
CA ILE A 62 -1.15 -9.94 22.74
C ILE A 62 -1.16 -10.54 24.16
N GLU A 63 -0.83 -11.82 24.32
CA GLU A 63 -0.78 -12.48 25.64
C GLU A 63 0.26 -11.84 26.57
N ASP A 64 1.47 -11.59 26.07
CA ASP A 64 2.54 -10.95 26.83
C ASP A 64 2.22 -9.51 27.19
N THR A 65 1.62 -8.75 26.27
CA THR A 65 1.14 -7.40 26.55
C THR A 65 0.05 -7.42 27.63
N THR A 66 -0.86 -8.40 27.58
CA THR A 66 -1.94 -8.55 28.57
C THR A 66 -1.40 -8.86 29.97
N ARG A 67 -0.44 -9.79 30.06
CA ARG A 67 0.12 -10.26 31.33
C ARG A 67 1.16 -9.32 31.95
N GLY A 68 1.60 -8.30 31.20
CA GLY A 68 2.66 -7.39 31.65
C GLY A 68 4.06 -8.00 31.54
N ASN A 69 4.26 -8.96 30.63
CA ASN A 69 5.52 -9.69 30.43
C ASN A 69 6.59 -8.86 29.70
N ASN A 70 6.92 -7.66 30.18
CA ASN A 70 7.99 -6.80 29.65
C ASN A 70 7.89 -6.45 28.14
N VAL A 71 6.68 -6.38 27.56
CA VAL A 71 6.52 -5.69 26.28
C VAL A 71 6.83 -4.21 26.51
N GLN A 72 7.89 -3.72 25.88
CA GLN A 72 8.29 -2.32 26.02
C GLN A 72 7.24 -1.40 25.42
N ASN A 73 7.17 -0.16 25.93
CA ASN A 73 6.35 0.84 25.28
C ASN A 73 6.89 1.11 23.87
N GLY A 74 6.00 1.24 22.90
CA GLY A 74 6.38 1.48 21.53
C GLY A 74 5.32 1.09 20.51
N VAL A 75 5.72 1.19 19.24
CA VAL A 75 4.87 0.91 18.10
C VAL A 75 5.35 -0.36 17.40
N TYR A 76 4.41 -1.28 17.20
CA TYR A 76 4.65 -2.61 16.65
C TYR A 76 3.73 -2.87 15.46
N LEU A 77 4.25 -3.52 14.42
CA LEU A 77 3.54 -3.77 13.18
C LEU A 77 3.32 -5.28 12.99
N CYS A 78 2.06 -5.73 12.93
CA CYS A 78 1.72 -7.07 12.52
C CYS A 78 1.33 -7.08 11.04
N LEU A 79 2.07 -7.88 10.25
CA LEU A 79 1.80 -8.07 8.84
C LEU A 79 0.68 -9.09 8.65
N LYS A 80 -0.09 -8.93 7.57
CA LYS A 80 -1.08 -9.89 7.10
C LYS A 80 -0.62 -11.36 7.16
N LYS A 81 0.60 -11.65 6.68
CA LYS A 81 1.19 -13.00 6.71
C LYS A 81 1.44 -13.55 8.11
N THR A 82 1.73 -12.67 9.07
CA THR A 82 1.89 -13.03 10.48
C THR A 82 0.52 -13.27 11.10
N PHE A 83 -0.42 -12.35 10.88
CA PHE A 83 -1.77 -12.45 11.42
C PHE A 83 -2.48 -13.75 11.01
N LYS A 84 -2.34 -14.16 9.74
CA LYS A 84 -2.90 -15.43 9.23
C LYS A 84 -2.43 -16.70 9.95
N LYS A 85 -1.30 -16.64 10.67
CA LYS A 85 -0.78 -17.77 11.45
C LYS A 85 -1.37 -17.84 12.86
N SER A 86 -2.13 -16.82 13.26
CA SER A 86 -2.83 -16.80 14.55
C SER A 86 -3.79 -17.98 14.66
N LYS A 87 -3.70 -18.71 15.77
CA LYS A 87 -4.64 -19.78 16.11
C LYS A 87 -5.83 -19.24 16.90
N LYS A 88 -5.68 -18.09 17.56
CA LYS A 88 -6.70 -17.50 18.43
C LYS A 88 -7.65 -16.53 17.70
N TYR A 89 -7.14 -15.77 16.73
CA TYR A 89 -7.84 -14.59 16.19
C TYR A 89 -8.19 -14.69 14.70
N ALA A 90 -7.39 -15.37 13.88
CA ALA A 90 -7.55 -15.37 12.42
C ALA A 90 -8.91 -15.93 11.97
N GLU A 91 -9.41 -17.00 12.61
CA GLU A 91 -10.66 -17.64 12.18
C GLU A 91 -11.88 -16.73 12.33
N SER A 92 -11.91 -15.84 13.33
CA SER A 92 -13.06 -14.93 13.52
C SER A 92 -13.18 -13.81 12.50
N VAL A 93 -12.11 -13.50 11.79
CA VAL A 93 -12.08 -12.44 10.78
C VAL A 93 -11.74 -13.00 9.40
N LYS A 94 -11.99 -14.30 9.21
CA LYS A 94 -11.70 -15.03 7.97
C LYS A 94 -12.34 -14.35 6.76
N GLY A 95 -11.54 -14.21 5.71
CA GLY A 95 -11.92 -13.51 4.47
C GLY A 95 -11.70 -12.00 4.51
N ILE A 96 -11.34 -11.43 5.67
CA ILE A 96 -11.01 -10.01 5.79
C ILE A 96 -9.54 -9.88 6.15
N GLU A 97 -8.79 -9.17 5.31
CA GLU A 97 -7.33 -9.19 5.35
C GLU A 97 -6.77 -7.78 5.17
N PRO A 98 -6.79 -6.94 6.22
CA PRO A 98 -6.16 -5.62 6.17
C PRO A 98 -4.67 -5.75 5.89
N ASP A 99 -4.10 -4.72 5.28
CA ASP A 99 -2.67 -4.71 4.93
C ASP A 99 -1.78 -4.69 6.17
N MET A 100 -2.16 -3.89 7.18
CA MET A 100 -1.36 -3.66 8.38
C MET A 100 -2.22 -3.58 9.64
N LEU A 101 -1.73 -4.18 10.73
CA LEU A 101 -2.21 -3.92 12.08
C LEU A 101 -1.12 -3.25 12.89
N ILE A 102 -1.36 -2.02 13.34
CA ILE A 102 -0.41 -1.25 14.13
C ILE A 102 -0.84 -1.31 15.59
N PHE A 103 0.03 -1.82 16.46
CA PHE A 103 -0.17 -1.87 17.90
C PHE A 103 0.68 -0.80 18.56
N ILE A 104 0.03 0.15 19.23
CA ILE A 104 0.67 1.17 20.06
C ILE A 104 0.52 0.71 21.51
N VAL A 105 1.65 0.39 22.13
CA VAL A 105 1.74 -0.06 23.53
C VAL A 105 2.26 1.11 24.36
N GLU A 106 1.35 1.79 25.04
CA GLU A 106 1.64 2.86 26.00
C GLU A 106 0.69 2.71 27.20
N SER A 107 0.51 3.76 28.02
CA SER A 107 -0.51 3.78 29.09
C SER A 107 -1.90 3.43 28.58
N TYR A 108 -2.21 3.79 27.33
CA TYR A 108 -3.38 3.35 26.60
C TYR A 108 -2.95 2.49 25.40
N ARG A 109 -3.59 1.33 25.25
CA ARG A 109 -3.27 0.35 24.22
C ARG A 109 -4.21 0.54 23.03
N VAL A 110 -3.64 0.81 21.86
CA VAL A 110 -4.41 1.06 20.62
C VAL A 110 -3.99 0.09 19.53
N CYS A 111 -4.96 -0.46 18.80
CA CYS A 111 -4.77 -1.21 17.58
C CYS A 111 -5.37 -0.42 16.41
N LYS A 112 -4.57 -0.07 15.41
CA LYS A 112 -5.04 0.57 14.18
C LYS A 112 -5.03 -0.44 13.04
N VAL A 113 -6.19 -0.67 12.45
CA VAL A 113 -6.40 -1.53 11.29
C VAL A 113 -6.26 -0.67 10.04
N ILE A 114 -5.22 -0.88 9.24
CA ILE A 114 -4.88 0.00 8.12
C ILE A 114 -5.04 -0.75 6.80
N GLU A 115 -5.76 -0.13 5.88
CA GLU A 115 -5.68 -0.41 4.45
C GLU A 115 -4.76 0.64 3.80
N LEU A 116 -3.72 0.19 3.08
CA LEU A 116 -2.72 1.08 2.49
C LEU A 116 -2.91 1.15 0.98
N LYS A 117 -2.99 2.38 0.48
CA LYS A 117 -3.07 2.70 -0.93
C LYS A 117 -1.89 3.57 -1.37
N ASP A 118 -1.37 3.27 -2.55
CA ASP A 118 -0.31 4.08 -3.16
C ASP A 118 -0.85 5.44 -3.67
N GLY A 119 -2.09 5.46 -4.19
CA GLY A 119 -2.78 6.66 -4.68
C GLY A 119 -4.11 6.92 -3.97
N ASP A 120 -4.93 7.82 -4.54
CA ASP A 120 -6.20 8.31 -3.96
C ASP A 120 -7.42 8.19 -4.89
N ALA A 121 -7.27 7.86 -6.18
CA ALA A 121 -8.40 7.73 -7.10
C ALA A 121 -8.96 6.29 -7.18
N PHE A 122 -10.16 6.06 -6.64
CA PHE A 122 -10.76 4.71 -6.55
C PHE A 122 -12.21 4.62 -7.08
N ASP A 123 -12.61 3.41 -7.46
CA ASP A 123 -13.99 3.10 -7.85
C ASP A 123 -14.93 3.05 -6.64
N THR A 124 -16.15 3.59 -6.75
CA THR A 124 -17.08 3.73 -5.62
C THR A 124 -17.44 2.39 -5.00
N LYS A 125 -17.73 1.37 -5.83
CA LYS A 125 -18.21 0.07 -5.33
C LYS A 125 -17.10 -0.63 -4.57
N LYS A 126 -15.87 -0.49 -5.07
CA LYS A 126 -14.69 -1.02 -4.39
C LYS A 126 -14.46 -0.32 -3.05
N SER A 127 -14.57 1.01 -3.00
CA SER A 127 -14.40 1.78 -1.76
C SER A 127 -15.39 1.41 -0.67
N GLN A 128 -16.68 1.23 -1.01
CA GLN A 128 -17.70 0.83 -0.03
C GLN A 128 -17.41 -0.55 0.59
N GLY A 129 -17.07 -1.53 -0.26
CA GLY A 129 -16.71 -2.87 0.22
C GLY A 129 -15.43 -2.87 1.08
N GLU A 130 -14.45 -2.03 0.75
CA GLU A 130 -13.24 -1.85 1.56
C GLU A 130 -13.57 -1.31 2.96
N LYS A 131 -14.46 -0.30 3.06
CA LYS A 131 -14.90 0.23 4.36
C LYS A 131 -15.62 -0.83 5.20
N GLU A 132 -16.60 -1.53 4.64
CA GLU A 132 -17.37 -2.56 5.35
C GLU A 132 -16.46 -3.68 5.87
N HIS A 133 -15.45 -4.06 5.09
CA HIS A 133 -14.44 -5.02 5.52
C HIS A 133 -13.63 -4.50 6.71
N LEU A 134 -13.12 -3.27 6.65
CA LEU A 134 -12.34 -2.68 7.73
C LEU A 134 -13.14 -2.51 9.03
N GLU A 135 -14.37 -2.00 8.94
CA GLU A 135 -15.28 -1.86 10.09
C GLU A 135 -15.57 -3.21 10.76
N LYS A 136 -15.88 -4.22 9.94
CA LYS A 136 -16.15 -5.57 10.42
C LYS A 136 -14.91 -6.19 11.06
N PHE A 137 -13.72 -6.01 10.48
CA PHE A 137 -12.47 -6.49 11.07
C PHE A 137 -12.22 -5.81 12.42
N ALA A 138 -12.26 -4.48 12.47
CA ALA A 138 -12.00 -3.71 13.68
C ALA A 138 -12.97 -4.11 14.82
N THR A 139 -14.25 -4.30 14.50
CA THR A 139 -15.26 -4.73 15.46
C THR A 139 -15.00 -6.14 15.99
N LEU A 140 -14.86 -7.13 15.10
CA LEU A 140 -14.73 -8.54 15.49
C LEU A 140 -13.40 -8.85 16.18
N PHE A 141 -12.31 -8.22 15.71
CA PHE A 141 -11.00 -8.39 16.30
C PHE A 141 -10.86 -7.57 17.60
N GLY A 142 -11.34 -6.32 17.60
CA GLY A 142 -11.32 -5.44 18.77
C GLY A 142 -12.05 -6.02 19.98
N ALA A 143 -13.17 -6.72 19.77
CA ALA A 143 -13.90 -7.39 20.84
C ALA A 143 -13.12 -8.52 21.54
N LYS A 144 -11.97 -8.95 20.98
CA LYS A 144 -11.19 -10.11 21.46
C LYS A 144 -9.82 -9.75 22.03
N ILE A 145 -9.44 -8.48 21.99
CA ILE A 145 -8.10 -8.03 22.38
C ILE A 145 -8.18 -6.89 23.39
N PRO A 146 -7.20 -6.74 24.30
CA PRO A 146 -7.19 -5.66 25.28
C PRO A 146 -6.61 -4.36 24.70
N PHE A 147 -7.10 -3.97 23.52
CA PHE A 147 -6.72 -2.78 22.80
C PHE A 147 -7.98 -2.05 22.34
N VAL A 148 -7.96 -0.73 22.36
CA VAL A 148 -8.95 0.08 21.64
C VAL A 148 -8.63 -0.06 20.16
N THR A 149 -9.57 -0.60 19.39
CA THR A 149 -9.36 -0.91 17.97
C THR A 149 -10.15 0.04 17.09
N ASP A 150 -9.46 0.60 16.10
CA ASP A 150 -10.03 1.53 15.13
C ASP A 150 -9.45 1.26 13.73
N TYR A 151 -10.11 1.74 12.68
CA TYR A 151 -9.72 1.46 11.29
C TYR A 151 -9.40 2.74 10.51
N TYR A 152 -8.51 2.61 9.53
CA TYR A 152 -8.10 3.73 8.69
C TYR A 152 -7.81 3.29 7.26
N ILE A 153 -8.09 4.18 6.32
CA ILE A 153 -7.58 4.12 4.95
C ILE A 153 -6.42 5.11 4.83
N CYS A 154 -5.31 4.67 4.26
CA CYS A 154 -4.14 5.52 4.03
C CYS A 154 -3.86 5.68 2.53
N SER A 155 -3.83 6.91 2.02
CA SER A 155 -3.31 7.21 0.67
C SER A 155 -1.92 7.84 0.79
N PHE A 156 -0.88 7.06 0.51
CA PHE A 156 0.48 7.42 0.89
C PHE A 156 1.05 8.64 0.15
N ASN A 157 0.74 8.77 -1.14
CA ASN A 157 1.24 9.86 -1.99
C ASN A 157 0.29 11.07 -2.10
N GLN A 158 -0.81 11.10 -1.34
CA GLN A 158 -1.73 12.23 -1.28
C GLN A 158 -1.62 12.90 0.10
N ASN A 159 -1.34 14.20 0.12
CA ASN A 159 -1.13 14.95 1.36
C ASN A 159 -2.37 15.74 1.81
N ASP A 160 -3.38 15.88 0.94
CA ASP A 160 -4.65 16.52 1.30
C ASP A 160 -5.72 15.46 1.59
N LYS A 161 -6.10 15.34 2.86
CA LYS A 161 -7.16 14.41 3.30
C LYS A 161 -8.51 14.67 2.63
N LYS A 162 -8.81 15.90 2.19
CA LYS A 162 -10.04 16.19 1.45
C LYS A 162 -9.99 15.63 0.04
N LEU A 163 -8.83 15.64 -0.62
CA LEU A 163 -8.64 15.00 -1.92
C LEU A 163 -8.73 13.47 -1.79
N ILE A 164 -8.17 12.90 -0.71
CA ILE A 164 -8.36 11.48 -0.40
C ILE A 164 -9.84 11.17 -0.25
N MET A 165 -10.55 11.91 0.61
CA MET A 165 -11.99 11.73 0.84
C MET A 165 -12.79 11.82 -0.47
N ALA A 166 -12.50 12.81 -1.32
CA ALA A 166 -13.14 12.98 -2.62
C ALA A 166 -12.81 11.81 -3.58
N GLY A 167 -11.58 11.32 -3.58
CA GLY A 167 -11.14 10.17 -4.37
C GLY A 167 -11.82 8.85 -3.95
N PHE A 168 -12.16 8.72 -2.66
CA PHE A 168 -13.04 7.68 -2.11
C PHE A 168 -14.53 8.06 -2.12
N LYS A 169 -14.90 9.17 -2.77
CA LYS A 169 -16.28 9.64 -2.97
C LYS A 169 -17.07 9.80 -1.67
N GLY A 170 -16.38 10.22 -0.60
CA GLY A 170 -16.97 10.46 0.72
C GLY A 170 -17.33 9.20 1.50
N VAL A 171 -16.93 8.00 1.05
CA VAL A 171 -17.18 6.74 1.77
C VAL A 171 -16.51 6.73 3.14
N PHE A 172 -15.24 7.19 3.18
CA PHE A 172 -14.48 7.36 4.41
C PHE A 172 -14.58 8.80 4.91
N SER A 173 -14.79 8.96 6.20
CA SER A 173 -14.77 10.26 6.88
C SER A 173 -13.33 10.68 7.22
N LEU A 174 -13.12 11.99 7.45
CA LEU A 174 -11.77 12.55 7.63
C LEU A 174 -11.03 11.95 8.84
N GLU A 175 -11.74 11.51 9.88
CA GLU A 175 -11.16 10.86 11.05
C GLU A 175 -10.57 9.48 10.74
N HIS A 176 -11.08 8.76 9.74
CA HIS A 176 -10.57 7.44 9.32
C HIS A 176 -9.60 7.52 8.13
N ILE A 177 -9.22 8.71 7.70
CA ILE A 177 -8.26 8.92 6.59
C ILE A 177 -6.89 9.26 7.16
N LEU A 178 -5.85 8.64 6.61
CA LEU A 178 -4.45 8.97 6.85
C LEU A 178 -3.74 9.36 5.55
N THR A 179 -2.89 10.37 5.64
CA THR A 179 -1.84 10.63 4.65
C THR A 179 -0.64 9.71 4.92
N GLY A 180 0.23 9.52 3.92
CA GLY A 180 1.48 8.77 4.12
C GLY A 180 2.36 9.37 5.22
N LYS A 181 2.35 10.70 5.35
CA LYS A 181 3.07 11.41 6.41
C LYS A 181 2.53 11.07 7.81
N GLU A 182 1.21 11.09 8.00
CA GLU A 182 0.59 10.71 9.28
C GLU A 182 0.83 9.23 9.61
N LEU A 183 0.73 8.33 8.62
CA LEU A 183 1.05 6.92 8.81
C LEU A 183 2.50 6.72 9.27
N CYS A 184 3.47 7.39 8.63
CA CYS A 184 4.87 7.32 9.04
C CYS A 184 5.11 7.88 10.44
N GLN A 185 4.41 8.96 10.83
CA GLN A 185 4.47 9.51 12.18
C GLN A 185 3.96 8.51 13.22
N ILE A 186 2.83 7.85 12.96
CA ILE A 186 2.29 6.80 13.83
C ILE A 186 3.29 5.66 13.98
N LEU A 187 3.93 5.23 12.89
CA LEU A 187 4.89 4.12 12.89
C LEU A 187 6.27 4.48 13.46
N GLY A 188 6.56 5.78 13.68
CA GLY A 188 7.88 6.23 14.10
C GLY A 188 8.98 6.07 13.03
N ILE A 189 8.62 6.14 11.74
CA ILE A 189 9.55 5.95 10.61
C ILE A 189 9.68 7.22 9.76
N SER A 190 10.77 7.33 8.98
CA SER A 190 11.02 8.49 8.13
C SER A 190 10.19 8.47 6.84
N TYR A 191 9.20 9.35 6.75
CA TYR A 191 8.46 9.59 5.50
C TYR A 191 9.37 10.08 4.37
N GLN A 192 10.30 10.99 4.68
CA GLN A 192 11.19 11.59 3.69
C GLN A 192 12.15 10.55 3.08
N GLU A 193 12.69 9.64 3.90
CA GLU A 193 13.56 8.57 3.42
C GLU A 193 12.86 7.68 2.39
N ILE A 194 11.58 7.33 2.64
CA ILE A 194 10.77 6.55 1.70
C ILE A 194 10.57 7.34 0.38
N LEU A 195 10.28 8.64 0.47
CA LEU A 195 10.14 9.49 -0.71
C LEU A 195 11.44 9.59 -1.51
N ASP A 196 12.59 9.71 -0.85
CA ASP A 196 13.89 9.83 -1.50
C ASP A 196 14.28 8.56 -2.26
N ILE A 197 14.04 7.38 -1.65
CA ILE A 197 14.22 6.08 -2.32
C ILE A 197 13.33 6.01 -3.56
N ARG A 198 12.04 6.36 -3.42
CA ARG A 198 11.11 6.31 -4.54
C ARG A 198 11.45 7.30 -5.64
N ARG A 199 11.94 8.50 -5.29
CA ARG A 199 12.35 9.53 -6.27
C ARG A 199 13.51 9.07 -7.14
N ARG A 200 14.55 8.49 -6.54
CA ARG A 200 15.68 7.90 -7.28
C ARG A 200 15.19 6.85 -8.28
N ASP A 201 14.27 6.00 -7.85
CA ASP A 201 13.72 4.97 -8.73
C ASP A 201 12.84 5.54 -9.84
N THR A 202 12.12 6.63 -9.59
CA THR A 202 11.37 7.37 -10.61
C THR A 202 12.28 7.94 -11.69
N GLU A 203 13.42 8.53 -11.34
CA GLU A 203 14.38 9.08 -12.30
C GLU A 203 14.94 7.98 -13.22
N GLU A 204 15.33 6.84 -12.64
CA GLU A 204 15.78 5.69 -13.41
C GLU A 204 14.68 5.11 -14.31
N ASN A 205 13.44 5.05 -13.82
CA ASN A 205 12.30 4.60 -14.62
C ASN A 205 12.03 5.53 -15.80
N PHE A 206 12.11 6.84 -15.59
CA PHE A 206 11.92 7.82 -16.65
C PHE A 206 13.01 7.67 -17.73
N ALA A 207 14.28 7.63 -17.32
CA ALA A 207 15.41 7.42 -18.24
C ALA A 207 15.27 6.12 -19.02
N TYR A 208 14.89 5.03 -18.34
CA TYR A 208 14.63 3.74 -18.96
C TYR A 208 13.50 3.80 -20.00
N LEU A 209 12.36 4.41 -19.63
CA LEU A 209 11.21 4.55 -20.51
C LEU A 209 11.59 5.29 -21.81
N ILE A 210 12.27 6.43 -21.69
CA ILE A 210 12.70 7.21 -22.86
C ILE A 210 13.68 6.41 -23.72
N ALA A 211 14.65 5.72 -23.11
CA ALA A 211 15.60 4.90 -23.85
C ALA A 211 14.93 3.76 -24.62
N GLU A 212 13.96 3.06 -24.01
CA GLU A 212 13.19 2.00 -24.68
C GLU A 212 12.27 2.55 -25.77
N MET A 213 11.60 3.68 -25.52
CA MET A 213 10.77 4.35 -26.53
C MET A 213 11.58 4.72 -27.77
N MET A 214 12.79 5.27 -27.59
CA MET A 214 13.66 5.66 -28.72
C MET A 214 14.22 4.47 -29.50
N LYS A 215 14.20 3.24 -28.95
CA LYS A 215 14.57 2.02 -29.69
C LYS A 215 13.53 1.66 -30.76
N ILE A 216 12.27 2.05 -30.58
CA ILE A 216 11.16 1.77 -31.49
C ILE A 216 11.26 2.72 -32.71
N PRO A 217 11.46 2.21 -33.95
CA PRO A 217 11.66 3.06 -35.13
C PRO A 217 10.54 4.07 -35.37
N GLU A 218 9.28 3.66 -35.24
CA GLU A 218 8.11 4.50 -35.48
C GLU A 218 8.03 5.66 -34.48
N VAL A 219 8.35 5.41 -33.20
CA VAL A 219 8.42 6.46 -32.18
C VAL A 219 9.52 7.45 -32.50
N ARG A 220 10.71 6.96 -32.90
CA ARG A 220 11.84 7.82 -33.25
C ARG A 220 11.54 8.69 -34.47
N GLU A 221 10.88 8.12 -35.48
CA GLU A 221 10.49 8.84 -36.68
C GLU A 221 9.44 9.91 -36.37
N GLU A 222 8.47 9.60 -35.50
CA GLU A 222 7.47 10.58 -35.08
C GLU A 222 8.08 11.72 -34.26
N VAL A 223 8.99 11.43 -33.32
CA VAL A 223 9.70 12.46 -32.55
C VAL A 223 10.48 13.40 -33.48
N LYS A 224 11.14 12.89 -34.52
CA LYS A 224 11.88 13.70 -35.52
C LYS A 224 10.98 14.60 -36.36
N LYS A 225 9.67 14.36 -36.44
CA LYS A 225 8.74 15.27 -37.16
C LYS A 225 8.43 16.52 -36.34
N HIS A 226 8.70 16.49 -35.03
CA HIS A 226 8.39 17.57 -34.10
C HIS A 226 9.60 18.42 -33.69
N PHE A 227 10.81 18.04 -34.10
CA PHE A 227 12.07 18.72 -33.78
C PHE A 227 13.01 18.74 -34.99
#